data_AF-A0A6G1AYR6-F1
#
_entry.id   AF-A0A6G1AYR6-F1
#
_cell.length_a   1.000
_cell.length_b   1.000
_cell.length_c   1.000
_cell.angle_alpha   90.00
_cell.angle_beta   90.00
_cell.angle_gamma   90.00
#
_symmetry.space_group_name_H-M   'P 1'
#
loop_
_entity.id
_entity.type
_entity.pdbx_description
1 polymer ?
#
loop_
_entity_poly.entity_id
_entity_poly.type
_entity_poly.pdbx_seq_one_letter_code
_entity_poly.pdbx_strand_id
1 'polypeptide(L)'
;GPRALLSSCSHFCRAVEAPTLPELLCCPGEMTAPLKQCVAWLDAYFHEPAVLKDLPLPAIHHPIFQRESFTRQVLWKLLKVVKLGEVVSYQQLAALAGKPRAARAVGGAMRANPLPILIPCHRVVCSSGAVGNYSSGQTTKEWLLAHEGRLVRKLTCPGGSSVGS
;
A
#
# COMPACT_ATOMS: atom_id res chain seq x y z
N GLY A 1 3.77 66.92 16.69
CA GLY A 1 3.31 66.74 18.09
C GLY A 1 3.44 65.28 18.47
N PRO A 2 3.74 64.96 19.74
CA PRO A 2 4.53 63.80 20.20
C PRO A 2 3.75 62.48 20.17
N ARG A 3 4.37 61.30 19.95
CA ARG A 3 5.32 60.51 20.78
C ARG A 3 4.61 59.57 21.77
N ALA A 4 4.63 58.28 21.40
CA ALA A 4 4.76 57.04 22.17
C ALA A 4 4.25 56.91 23.62
N LEU A 5 3.70 55.75 23.95
CA LEU A 5 4.21 54.90 25.03
C LEU A 5 3.78 53.43 24.88
N LEU A 6 4.74 52.57 25.23
CA LEU A 6 4.81 51.12 25.05
C LEU A 6 4.05 50.36 26.15
N SER A 7 3.67 49.11 25.89
CA SER A 7 3.87 47.97 26.81
C SER A 7 3.46 46.67 26.08
N SER A 8 4.40 45.92 25.52
CA SER A 8 5.11 44.80 26.16
C SER A 8 4.19 43.64 26.57
N CYS A 9 4.13 42.61 25.73
CA CYS A 9 4.00 41.23 26.19
C CYS A 9 4.67 40.29 25.18
N SER A 10 5.99 40.39 25.11
CA SER A 10 6.86 39.43 24.45
C SER A 10 6.99 38.19 25.33
N HIS A 11 6.19 37.17 25.06
CA HIS A 11 6.45 35.81 25.51
C HIS A 11 6.24 34.83 24.35
N PHE A 12 7.38 34.32 23.88
CA PHE A 12 7.53 32.99 23.27
C PHE A 12 6.78 32.72 21.95
N CYS A 13 7.30 33.24 20.86
CA CYS A 13 7.22 32.57 19.56
C CYS A 13 8.60 32.63 18.90
N ARG A 14 9.48 31.70 19.28
CA ARG A 14 10.62 31.36 18.41
C ARG A 14 10.02 30.75 17.16
N ALA A 15 10.07 31.48 16.05
CA ALA A 15 9.95 30.88 14.74
C ALA A 15 11.04 29.83 14.65
N VAL A 16 10.66 28.56 14.66
CA VAL A 16 11.57 27.47 14.34
C VAL A 16 11.73 27.55 12.83
N GLU A 17 12.86 28.09 12.38
CA GLU A 17 13.25 28.01 10.98
C GLU A 17 13.23 26.55 10.57
N ALA A 18 12.33 26.22 9.64
CA ALA A 18 12.35 24.93 8.98
C ALA A 18 13.73 24.80 8.31
N PRO A 19 14.49 23.72 8.55
CA PRO A 19 15.79 23.55 7.92
C PRO A 19 15.57 23.57 6.41
N THR A 20 16.19 24.55 5.74
CA THR A 20 16.25 24.62 4.29
C THR A 20 16.79 23.29 3.79
N LEU A 21 15.97 22.52 3.07
CA LEU A 21 16.42 21.30 2.42
C LEU A 21 17.69 21.65 1.62
N PRO A 22 18.80 20.91 1.79
CA PRO A 22 20.01 21.20 1.06
C PRO A 22 19.74 21.16 -0.45
N GLU A 23 20.38 22.07 -1.19
CA GLU A 23 20.36 22.24 -2.65
C GLU A 23 20.87 21.00 -3.41
N LEU A 24 20.20 19.86 -3.25
CA LEU A 24 20.44 18.61 -3.96
C LEU A 24 19.31 18.27 -4.94
N LEU A 25 18.34 19.17 -5.12
CA LEU A 25 17.17 18.96 -5.97
C LEU A 25 17.23 19.67 -7.34
N CYS A 26 18.35 20.31 -7.70
CA CYS A 26 18.52 20.89 -9.04
C CYS A 26 19.12 19.88 -10.04
N CYS A 27 18.45 18.73 -10.17
CA CYS A 27 18.30 18.10 -11.48
C CYS A 27 16.79 17.90 -11.62
N PRO A 28 16.10 18.50 -12.60
CA PRO A 28 14.78 18.01 -13.00
C PRO A 28 14.98 16.61 -13.57
N GLY A 29 15.11 15.62 -12.67
CA GLY A 29 15.27 14.22 -13.02
C GLY A 29 14.01 13.81 -13.73
N GLU A 30 14.12 13.67 -15.04
CA GLU A 30 13.01 13.27 -15.89
C GLU A 30 12.41 11.99 -15.30
N MET A 31 11.15 12.05 -14.85
CA MET A 31 10.50 10.89 -14.25
C MET A 31 10.52 9.74 -15.27
N THR A 32 11.10 8.60 -14.89
CA THR A 32 11.23 7.45 -15.79
C THR A 32 9.84 6.94 -16.21
N ALA A 33 9.76 6.28 -17.37
CA ALA A 33 8.48 5.77 -17.85
C ALA A 33 7.74 4.86 -16.84
N PRO A 34 8.40 3.93 -16.12
CA PRO A 34 7.72 3.12 -15.09
C PRO A 34 7.20 3.96 -13.91
N LEU A 35 7.89 5.03 -13.53
CA LEU A 35 7.40 5.92 -12.47
C LEU A 35 6.19 6.73 -12.94
N LYS A 36 6.22 7.28 -14.16
CA LYS A 36 5.07 7.95 -14.79
C LYS A 36 3.84 7.04 -14.83
N GLN A 37 4.03 5.79 -15.23
CA GLN A 37 2.96 4.77 -15.27
C GLN A 37 2.44 4.44 -13.87
N CYS A 38 3.31 4.30 -12.88
CA CYS A 38 2.91 4.02 -11.50
C CYS A 38 2.06 5.16 -10.91
N VAL A 39 2.46 6.42 -11.14
CA VAL A 39 1.71 7.60 -10.70
C VAL A 39 0.33 7.63 -11.34
N ALA A 40 0.25 7.50 -12.68
CA ALA A 40 -1.03 7.48 -13.39
C ALA A 40 -1.93 6.33 -12.93
N TRP A 41 -1.36 5.16 -12.68
CA TRP A 41 -2.11 4.00 -12.20
C TRP A 41 -2.68 4.21 -10.79
N LEU A 42 -1.89 4.77 -9.87
CA LEU A 42 -2.33 5.05 -8.50
C LEU A 42 -3.40 6.16 -8.46
N ASP A 43 -3.23 7.20 -9.27
CA ASP A 43 -4.20 8.27 -9.41
C ASP A 43 -5.56 7.72 -9.89
N ALA A 44 -5.55 6.92 -10.96
CA ALA A 44 -6.74 6.22 -11.44
C ALA A 44 -7.32 5.25 -10.40
N TYR A 45 -6.50 4.56 -9.62
CA TYR A 45 -6.99 3.66 -8.58
C TYR A 45 -7.86 4.37 -7.55
N PHE A 46 -7.49 5.59 -7.16
CA PHE A 46 -8.22 6.36 -6.15
C PHE A 46 -9.36 7.20 -6.72
N HIS A 47 -9.20 7.75 -7.92
CA HIS A 47 -10.11 8.77 -8.44
C HIS A 47 -10.97 8.27 -9.60
N GLU A 48 -10.45 7.37 -10.44
CA GLU A 48 -11.11 6.93 -11.67
C GLU A 48 -10.95 5.40 -11.90
N PRO A 49 -11.44 4.54 -10.99
CA PRO A 49 -11.17 3.10 -11.06
C PRO A 49 -11.68 2.42 -12.34
N ALA A 50 -12.61 3.07 -13.06
CA ALA A 50 -13.15 2.58 -14.34
C ALA A 50 -12.09 2.46 -15.45
N VAL A 51 -11.03 3.28 -15.42
CA VAL A 51 -9.99 3.30 -16.46
C VAL A 51 -8.79 2.39 -16.15
N LEU A 52 -8.70 1.84 -14.93
CA LEU A 52 -7.56 1.03 -14.47
C LEU A 52 -7.23 -0.15 -15.40
N LYS A 53 -8.25 -0.77 -16.00
CA LYS A 53 -8.11 -1.92 -16.89
C LYS A 53 -7.40 -1.58 -18.21
N ASP A 54 -7.42 -0.30 -18.59
CA ASP A 54 -6.88 0.21 -19.85
C ASP A 54 -5.50 0.84 -19.66
N LEU A 55 -5.07 1.04 -18.41
CA LEU A 55 -3.75 1.60 -18.08
C LEU A 55 -2.65 0.54 -18.14
N PRO A 56 -1.47 0.88 -18.71
CA PRO A 56 -0.32 -0.01 -18.69
C PRO A 56 0.20 -0.16 -17.26
N LEU A 57 0.48 -1.40 -16.85
CA LEU A 57 1.21 -1.65 -15.61
C LEU A 57 2.67 -1.23 -15.77
N PRO A 58 3.27 -0.59 -14.75
CA PRO A 58 4.67 -0.22 -14.79
C PRO A 58 5.57 -1.45 -14.82
N ALA A 59 6.71 -1.36 -15.50
CA ALA A 59 7.74 -2.40 -15.44
C ALA A 59 8.27 -2.53 -14.00
N ILE A 60 8.30 -3.76 -13.48
CA ILE A 60 8.69 -4.05 -12.09
C ILE A 60 10.11 -4.65 -12.07
N HIS A 61 11.07 -3.94 -11.49
CA HIS A 61 12.49 -4.34 -11.43
C HIS A 61 13.01 -4.72 -10.03
N HIS A 62 12.15 -4.73 -9.00
CA HIS A 62 12.57 -5.07 -7.64
C HIS A 62 13.20 -6.49 -7.57
N PRO A 63 14.29 -6.73 -6.78
CA PRO A 63 15.02 -8.00 -6.76
C PRO A 63 14.16 -9.26 -6.54
N ILE A 64 13.06 -9.14 -5.80
CA ILE A 64 12.10 -10.22 -5.56
C ILE A 64 11.47 -10.79 -6.84
N PHE A 65 11.47 -10.01 -7.94
CA PHE A 65 10.94 -10.41 -9.24
C PHE A 65 12.01 -10.86 -10.24
N GLN A 66 13.29 -10.67 -9.92
CA GLN A 66 14.42 -11.01 -10.80
C GLN A 66 14.79 -12.50 -10.76
N ARG A 67 14.41 -13.22 -9.70
CA ARG A 67 14.68 -14.66 -9.53
C ARG A 67 13.41 -15.45 -9.27
N GLU A 68 13.34 -16.65 -9.82
CA GLU A 68 12.22 -17.55 -9.57
C GLU A 68 12.12 -17.93 -8.09
N SER A 69 10.94 -17.79 -7.52
CA SER A 69 10.66 -18.13 -6.13
C SER A 69 9.17 -18.27 -5.91
N PHE A 70 8.77 -18.99 -4.87
CA PHE A 70 7.35 -19.09 -4.52
C PHE A 70 6.73 -17.72 -4.23
N THR A 71 7.47 -16.82 -3.57
CA THR A 71 7.04 -15.44 -3.33
C THR A 71 6.77 -14.69 -4.62
N ARG A 72 7.68 -14.79 -5.61
CA ARG A 72 7.48 -14.19 -6.94
C ARG A 72 6.21 -14.71 -7.60
N GLN A 73 6.01 -16.03 -7.61
CA GLN A 73 4.83 -16.66 -8.23
C GLN A 73 3.54 -16.19 -7.56
N VAL A 74 3.50 -16.16 -6.24
CA VAL A 74 2.34 -15.68 -5.48
C VAL A 74 2.01 -14.24 -5.84
N LEU A 75 3.00 -13.33 -5.83
CA LEU A 75 2.78 -11.91 -6.14
C LEU A 75 2.35 -11.70 -7.61
N TRP A 76 2.94 -12.43 -8.55
CA TRP A 76 2.54 -12.38 -9.96
C TRP A 76 1.14 -12.94 -10.20
N LYS A 77 0.77 -14.05 -9.54
CA LYS A 77 -0.58 -14.61 -9.63
C LYS A 77 -1.60 -13.64 -9.04
N LEU A 78 -1.28 -13.05 -7.90
CA LEU A 78 -2.14 -12.05 -7.26
C LEU A 78 -2.38 -10.84 -8.18
N LEU A 79 -1.31 -10.27 -8.75
CA LEU A 79 -1.39 -9.13 -9.68
C LEU A 79 -2.21 -9.44 -10.94
N LYS A 80 -2.06 -10.65 -11.50
CA LYS A 80 -2.70 -11.02 -12.78
C LYS A 80 -4.14 -11.50 -12.64
N VAL A 81 -4.49 -12.14 -11.53
CA VAL A 81 -5.75 -12.88 -11.40
C VAL A 81 -6.80 -12.11 -10.61
N VAL A 82 -6.41 -11.37 -9.56
CA VAL A 82 -7.37 -10.79 -8.61
C VAL A 82 -7.63 -9.33 -8.95
N LYS A 83 -8.81 -9.06 -9.54
CA LYS A 83 -9.18 -7.74 -10.07
C LYS A 83 -9.73 -6.82 -8.97
N LEU A 84 -9.94 -5.55 -9.32
CA LEU A 84 -10.58 -4.56 -8.45
C LEU A 84 -11.93 -5.07 -7.96
N GLY A 85 -12.20 -4.97 -6.67
CA GLY A 85 -13.44 -5.45 -6.05
C GLY A 85 -13.52 -6.96 -5.89
N GLU A 86 -12.47 -7.71 -6.23
CA GLU A 86 -12.37 -9.15 -5.97
C GLU A 86 -11.53 -9.42 -4.72
N VAL A 87 -11.76 -10.58 -4.09
CA VAL A 87 -10.93 -11.07 -2.99
C VAL A 87 -10.55 -12.51 -3.24
N VAL A 88 -9.42 -12.92 -2.70
CA VAL A 88 -8.93 -14.30 -2.76
C VAL A 88 -8.51 -14.75 -1.37
N SER A 89 -8.79 -15.99 -0.99
CA SER A 89 -8.26 -16.53 0.26
C SER A 89 -6.78 -16.90 0.14
N TYR A 90 -6.05 -16.90 1.26
CA TYR A 90 -4.67 -17.41 1.30
C TYR A 90 -4.53 -18.83 0.72
N GLN A 91 -5.52 -19.69 0.94
CA GLN A 91 -5.55 -21.07 0.43
C GLN A 91 -5.74 -21.10 -1.09
N GLN A 92 -6.69 -20.32 -1.61
CA GLN A 92 -6.92 -20.22 -3.06
C GLN A 92 -5.69 -19.65 -3.77
N LEU A 93 -5.06 -18.61 -3.23
CA LEU A 93 -3.86 -18.04 -3.82
C LEU A 93 -2.67 -19.02 -3.78
N ALA A 94 -2.55 -19.82 -2.72
CA ALA A 94 -1.55 -20.88 -2.64
C ALA A 94 -1.77 -21.94 -3.73
N ALA A 95 -3.02 -22.32 -4.00
CA ALA A 95 -3.38 -23.23 -5.09
C ALA A 95 -3.09 -22.63 -6.47
N LEU A 96 -3.42 -21.35 -6.70
CA LEU A 96 -3.09 -20.62 -7.94
C LEU A 96 -1.58 -20.53 -8.19
N ALA A 97 -0.79 -20.50 -7.12
CA ALA A 97 0.67 -20.54 -7.16
C ALA A 97 1.24 -21.97 -7.16
N GLY A 98 0.42 -23.00 -7.41
CA GLY A 98 0.86 -24.39 -7.57
C GLY A 98 1.22 -25.13 -6.28
N LYS A 99 0.98 -24.53 -5.10
CA LYS A 99 1.23 -25.17 -3.79
C LYS A 99 0.01 -25.05 -2.87
N PRO A 100 -1.05 -25.84 -3.06
CA PRO A 100 -2.32 -25.71 -2.32
C PRO A 100 -2.20 -25.72 -0.80
N ARG A 101 -1.18 -26.42 -0.26
CA ARG A 101 -0.91 -26.52 1.19
C ARG A 101 -0.05 -25.38 1.76
N ALA A 102 0.29 -24.36 0.96
CA ALA A 102 1.25 -23.31 1.32
C ALA A 102 0.62 -21.98 1.78
N ALA A 103 -0.61 -21.98 2.33
CA ALA A 103 -1.30 -20.75 2.77
C ALA A 103 -0.48 -19.88 3.75
N ARG A 104 0.25 -20.50 4.69
CA ARG A 104 1.14 -19.76 5.60
C ARG A 104 2.27 -19.05 4.87
N ALA A 105 2.85 -19.69 3.86
CA ALA A 105 3.92 -19.10 3.04
C ALA A 105 3.38 -17.95 2.17
N VAL A 106 2.13 -18.03 1.70
CA VAL A 106 1.45 -16.90 1.04
C VAL A 106 1.38 -15.69 1.99
N GLY A 107 1.05 -15.89 3.26
CA GLY A 107 1.08 -14.80 4.25
C GLY A 107 2.47 -14.17 4.42
N GLY A 108 3.54 -14.96 4.30
CA GLY A 108 4.92 -14.45 4.23
C GLY A 108 5.18 -13.64 2.95
N ALA A 109 4.73 -14.13 1.80
CA ALA A 109 4.85 -13.43 0.53
C ALA A 109 4.12 -12.07 0.53
N MET A 110 2.95 -11.97 1.17
CA MET A 110 2.22 -10.70 1.32
C MET A 110 3.01 -9.68 2.11
N ARG A 111 3.72 -10.11 3.17
CA ARG A 111 4.60 -9.23 3.95
C ARG A 111 5.82 -8.73 3.17
N ALA A 112 6.28 -9.52 2.20
CA ALA A 112 7.41 -9.18 1.36
C ALA A 112 7.04 -8.40 0.09
N ASN A 113 5.77 -8.03 -0.10
CA ASN A 113 5.33 -7.28 -1.27
C ASN A 113 5.95 -5.86 -1.29
N PRO A 114 6.84 -5.54 -2.25
CA PRO A 114 7.48 -4.22 -2.30
C PRO A 114 6.58 -3.14 -2.92
N LEU A 115 5.45 -3.51 -3.53
CA LEU A 115 4.54 -2.60 -4.23
C LEU A 115 3.08 -2.85 -3.76
N PRO A 116 2.73 -2.48 -2.51
CA PRO A 116 1.34 -2.53 -2.04
C PRO A 116 0.40 -1.74 -2.95
N ILE A 117 -0.89 -2.08 -2.92
CA ILE A 117 -1.95 -1.52 -3.76
C ILE A 117 -1.83 -1.95 -5.23
N LEU A 118 -0.70 -1.66 -5.88
CA LEU A 118 -0.42 -2.09 -7.26
C LEU A 118 -0.43 -3.62 -7.35
N ILE A 119 0.33 -4.29 -6.48
CA ILE A 119 0.14 -5.71 -6.21
C ILE A 119 -0.84 -5.80 -5.04
N PRO A 120 -2.08 -6.28 -5.27
CA PRO A 120 -3.19 -6.02 -4.37
C PRO A 120 -3.23 -6.98 -3.17
N CYS A 121 -2.19 -6.94 -2.31
CA CYS A 121 -2.09 -7.80 -1.12
C CYS A 121 -3.21 -7.55 -0.10
N HIS A 122 -3.89 -6.39 -0.16
CA HIS A 122 -5.09 -6.11 0.64
C HIS A 122 -6.29 -6.97 0.24
N ARG A 123 -6.34 -7.49 -0.99
CA ARG A 123 -7.40 -8.41 -1.48
C ARG A 123 -7.24 -9.85 -1.00
N VAL A 124 -6.13 -10.19 -0.33
CA VAL A 124 -5.89 -11.54 0.21
C VAL A 124 -6.46 -11.66 1.63
N VAL A 125 -7.52 -12.45 1.80
CA VAL A 125 -8.32 -12.52 3.04
C VAL A 125 -8.35 -13.93 3.65
N CYS A 126 -8.91 -14.08 4.84
CA CYS A 126 -9.14 -15.39 5.44
C CYS A 126 -10.29 -16.12 4.72
N SER A 127 -10.24 -17.46 4.67
CA SER A 127 -11.32 -18.27 4.09
C SER A 127 -12.64 -18.16 4.86
N SER A 128 -12.60 -17.73 6.12
CA SER A 128 -13.78 -17.40 6.94
C SER A 128 -14.49 -16.11 6.52
N GLY A 129 -13.93 -15.33 5.60
CA GLY A 129 -14.40 -13.99 5.24
C GLY A 129 -13.86 -12.87 6.14
N ALA A 130 -13.05 -13.19 7.15
CA ALA A 130 -12.34 -12.19 7.94
C ALA A 130 -11.28 -11.45 7.10
N VAL A 131 -11.08 -10.15 7.38
CA VAL A 131 -10.10 -9.30 6.70
C VAL A 131 -8.69 -9.89 6.78
N GLY A 132 -8.30 -10.45 7.94
CA GLY A 132 -6.95 -10.95 8.20
C GLY A 132 -5.90 -9.85 8.34
N ASN A 133 -4.63 -10.25 8.43
CA ASN A 133 -3.53 -9.32 8.71
C ASN A 133 -3.11 -8.50 7.48
N TYR A 134 -2.45 -7.38 7.74
CA TYR A 134 -1.88 -6.48 6.71
C TYR A 134 -0.60 -5.81 7.23
N SER A 135 0.43 -5.69 6.40
CA SER A 135 1.72 -5.11 6.78
C SER A 135 1.59 -3.65 7.24
N SER A 136 0.66 -2.90 6.64
CA SER A 136 0.40 -1.49 6.96
C SER A 136 -0.78 -1.30 7.93
N GLY A 137 -1.14 -2.34 8.69
CA GLY A 137 -2.22 -2.30 9.67
C GLY A 137 -3.61 -2.67 9.12
N GLN A 138 -4.46 -3.22 10.00
CA GLN A 138 -5.78 -3.72 9.62
C GLN A 138 -6.71 -2.61 9.11
N THR A 139 -6.68 -1.42 9.72
CA THR A 139 -7.48 -0.25 9.32
C THR A 139 -7.25 0.12 7.86
N THR A 140 -5.99 0.13 7.40
CA THR A 140 -5.63 0.42 6.02
C THR A 140 -6.23 -0.60 5.06
N LYS A 141 -6.19 -1.89 5.42
CA LYS A 141 -6.76 -2.97 4.60
C LYS A 141 -8.28 -2.89 4.51
N GLU A 142 -8.94 -2.60 5.63
CA GLU A 142 -10.39 -2.38 5.67
C GLU A 142 -10.80 -1.22 4.78
N TRP A 143 -10.08 -0.09 4.89
CA TRP A 143 -10.35 1.08 4.06
C TRP A 143 -10.14 0.80 2.57
N LEU A 144 -9.06 0.12 2.18
CA LEU A 144 -8.84 -0.25 0.77
C LEU A 144 -9.91 -1.21 0.23
N LEU A 145 -10.37 -2.17 1.04
CA LEU A 145 -11.45 -3.08 0.63
C LEU A 145 -12.78 -2.31 0.50
N ALA A 146 -13.06 -1.39 1.42
CA ALA A 146 -14.24 -0.54 1.35
C ALA A 146 -14.21 0.41 0.14
N HIS A 147 -13.04 0.98 -0.18
CA HIS A 147 -12.79 1.78 -1.39
C HIS A 147 -13.15 1.00 -2.66
N GLU A 148 -12.86 -0.30 -2.68
CA GLU A 148 -13.21 -1.19 -3.79
C GLU A 148 -14.66 -1.73 -3.74
N GLY A 149 -15.52 -1.18 -2.88
CA GLY A 149 -16.93 -1.57 -2.76
C GLY A 149 -17.17 -2.86 -1.97
N ARG A 150 -16.19 -3.35 -1.20
CA ARG A 150 -16.34 -4.54 -0.36
C ARG A 150 -16.60 -4.17 1.10
N LEU A 151 -17.80 -4.51 1.57
CA LEU A 151 -18.10 -4.59 3.00
C LEU A 151 -17.52 -5.89 3.54
N VAL A 152 -16.40 -5.80 4.27
CA VAL A 152 -15.78 -6.99 4.88
C VAL A 152 -16.23 -7.09 6.34
N ARG A 153 -16.69 -8.28 6.73
CA ARG A 153 -17.14 -8.52 8.10
C ARG A 153 -15.94 -8.43 9.04
N LYS A 154 -16.03 -7.57 10.06
CA LYS A 154 -15.08 -7.55 11.18
C LYS A 154 -15.23 -8.87 11.95
N LEU A 155 -14.31 -9.79 11.67
CA LEU A 155 -14.05 -10.93 12.53
C LEU A 155 -12.56 -10.85 12.85
N THR A 156 -12.25 -10.54 14.11
CA THR A 156 -10.88 -10.60 14.60
C THR A 156 -10.40 -12.05 14.51
N CYS A 157 -9.23 -12.27 13.91
CA CYS A 157 -8.58 -13.56 14.03
C CYS A 157 -8.19 -13.74 15.50
N PRO A 158 -8.61 -14.82 16.19
CA PRO A 158 -8.13 -15.08 17.53
C PRO A 158 -6.63 -15.41 17.43
N GLY A 159 -5.76 -14.49 17.86
CA GLY A 159 -4.31 -14.71 17.87
C GLY A 159 -3.41 -13.49 17.59
N GLY A 160 -3.95 -12.29 17.39
CA GLY A 160 -3.14 -11.06 17.32
C GLY A 160 -2.93 -10.48 18.71
N SER A 161 -1.73 -10.67 19.28
CA SER A 161 -1.33 -9.99 20.52
C SER A 161 -1.39 -8.48 20.30
N SER A 162 -2.27 -7.80 21.05
CA SER A 162 -2.23 -6.35 21.24
C SER A 162 -0.92 -6.00 21.94
N VAL A 163 0.02 -5.35 21.24
CA VAL A 163 1.07 -4.60 21.92
C VAL A 163 0.42 -3.29 22.35
N GLY A 164 0.12 -3.22 23.64
CA GLY A 164 -0.41 -2.03 24.29
C GLY A 164 0.69 -1.09 24.76
N SER A 165 0.27 0.18 24.85
CA SER A 165 0.89 1.35 25.51
C SER A 165 2.08 1.99 24.81
#